data_AF-A0A914RET7-F1
#
_entry.id   AF-A0A914RET7-F1
#
_cell.length_a   1.000
_cell.length_b   1.000
_cell.length_c   1.000
_cell.angle_alpha   90.00
_cell.angle_beta   90.00
_cell.angle_gamma   90.00
#
_symmetry.space_group_name_H-M   'P 1'
#
loop_
_entity.id
_entity.type
_entity.pdbx_description
1 polymer ?
#
loop_
_entity_poly.entity_id
_entity_poly.type
_entity_poly.pdbx_seq_one_letter_code
_entity_poly.pdbx_strand_id
1 'polypeptide(L)' 'MIKRPRMFIATVRMRCALQLNPKGAMFETSVILKFHPYYNTHKDKVFTVQCFYPEKASKVPKKLLNNSVAISDR' A
#
# COMPACT_ATOMS: atom_id res chain seq x y z
N MET A 1 -17.29 22.84 -16.70
CA MET A 1 -16.00 22.71 -15.98
C MET A 1 -16.16 21.60 -14.92
N ILE A 2 -15.55 20.43 -15.10
CA ILE A 2 -15.67 19.31 -14.13
C ILE A 2 -14.58 19.47 -13.06
N LYS A 3 -14.96 19.83 -11.83
CA LYS A 3 -14.03 19.82 -10.68
C LYS A 3 -13.70 18.36 -10.34
N ARG A 4 -12.43 17.96 -10.48
CA ARG A 4 -11.98 16.65 -10.01
C ARG A 4 -12.07 16.62 -8.48
N PRO A 5 -12.72 15.62 -7.86
CA PRO A 5 -12.74 15.49 -6.43
C PRO A 5 -11.33 15.16 -5.91
N ARG A 6 -10.88 15.85 -4.87
CA ARG A 6 -9.63 15.54 -4.17
C ARG A 6 -9.90 14.39 -3.21
N MET A 7 -9.30 13.23 -3.47
CA MET A 7 -9.32 12.09 -2.55
C MET A 7 -8.18 12.21 -1.53
N PHE A 8 -8.40 11.66 -0.35
CA PHE A 8 -7.45 11.65 0.76
C PHE A 8 -7.05 10.21 1.07
N ILE A 9 -5.75 9.98 1.25
CA ILE A 9 -5.23 8.67 1.65
C ILE A 9 -5.05 8.69 3.16
N ALA A 10 -5.66 7.73 3.85
CA ALA A 10 -5.45 7.51 5.28
C ALA A 10 -4.94 6.09 5.49
N THR A 11 -3.73 5.96 6.06
CA THR A 11 -3.17 4.66 6.43
C THR A 11 -3.55 4.34 7.86
N VAL A 12 -4.10 3.15 8.08
CA VAL A 12 -4.51 2.67 9.39
C VAL A 12 -3.57 1.55 9.82
N ARG A 13 -3.05 1.70 11.04
CA ARG A 13 -2.29 0.73 11.86
C ARG A 13 -1.60 -0.38 11.06
N MET A 14 -0.31 -0.21 10.84
CA MET A 14 0.54 -1.28 10.33
C MET A 14 0.72 -2.37 11.40
N ARG A 15 0.56 -3.63 10.99
CA ARG A 15 0.86 -4.83 11.78
C ARG A 15 2.10 -5.47 11.19
N CYS A 16 2.97 -5.95 12.06
CA CYS A 16 4.15 -6.72 11.69
C CYS A 16 4.13 -8.04 12.46
N ALA A 17 4.40 -9.14 11.78
CA ALA A 17 4.54 -10.46 12.38
C ALA A 17 5.75 -11.17 11.79
N LEU A 18 6.55 -11.81 12.63
CA LEU A 18 7.62 -12.69 12.17
C LEU A 18 7.03 -14.05 11.82
N GLN A 19 7.28 -14.52 10.61
CA GLN A 19 6.93 -15.87 10.16
C GLN A 19 8.17 -16.75 10.19
N LEU A 20 8.00 -17.99 10.66
CA LEU A 20 9.09 -18.97 10.75
C LEU A 20 9.20 -19.86 9.50
N ASN A 21 8.10 -20.02 8.75
CA ASN A 21 8.08 -20.83 7.54
C ASN A 21 7.05 -20.29 6.51
N PRO A 22 7.50 -19.66 5.39
CA PRO A 22 8.88 -19.28 5.10
C PRO A 22 9.40 -18.24 6.11
N LYS A 23 10.70 -18.32 6.45
CA LYS A 23 11.29 -17.42 7.45
C LYS A 23 11.37 -15.99 6.92
N GLY A 24 10.75 -15.04 7.61
CA GLY A 24 10.70 -13.65 7.19
C GLY A 24 9.77 -12.77 8.03
N ALA A 25 9.60 -11.52 7.62
CA ALA A 25 8.70 -10.56 8.25
C ALA A 25 7.49 -10.30 7.35
N MET A 26 6.29 -10.44 7.89
CA MET A 26 5.03 -10.14 7.23
C MET A 26 4.50 -8.80 7.75
N PHE A 27 4.29 -7.87 6.82
CA PHE A 27 3.69 -6.57 7.10
C PHE A 27 2.28 -6.54 6.53
N GLU A 28 1.32 -6.14 7.34
CA GLU A 28 -0.06 -5.95 6.92
C GLU A 28 -0.49 -4.53 7.29
N THR A 29 -1.06 -3.81 6.34
CA THR A 29 -1.58 -2.45 6.58
C THR A 29 -2.88 -2.26 5.82
N SER A 30 -3.78 -1.47 6.39
CA SER A 30 -4.99 -1.05 5.69
C SER A 30 -4.84 0.38 5.20
N VAL A 31 -5.09 0.60 3.91
CA VAL A 31 -5.11 1.92 3.28
C VAL A 31 -6.56 2.28 2.98
N ILE A 32 -7.00 3.42 3.46
CA ILE A 32 -8.35 3.94 3.23
C ILE A 32 -8.24 5.10 2.24
N LEU A 33 -8.83 4.94 1.07
CA LEU A 33 -9.10 6.05 0.15
C LEU A 33 -10.41 6.71 0.58
N LYS A 34 -10.31 7.91 1.13
CA LYS A 34 -11.46 8.72 1.53
C LYS A 34 -11.79 9.76 0.48
N PHE A 35 -13.08 9.92 0.21
CA PHE A 35 -13.59 11.03 -0.58
C PHE A 35 -13.56 12.34 0.20
N HIS A 36 -13.75 12.28 1.52
CA HIS A 36 -13.76 13.45 2.40
C HIS A 36 -12.97 13.17 3.70
N PRO A 37 -12.21 14.15 4.23
CA PRO A 37 -11.32 13.89 5.36
C PRO A 37 -12.07 13.69 6.69
N TYR A 38 -13.23 14.33 6.86
CA TYR A 38 -13.91 14.40 8.17
C TYR A 38 -15.03 13.38 8.39
N TYR A 39 -15.54 12.74 7.34
CA TYR A 39 -16.64 11.77 7.45
C TYR A 39 -16.50 10.69 6.40
N ASN A 40 -17.10 9.53 6.67
CA ASN A 40 -17.07 8.41 5.75
C ASN A 40 -18.17 8.54 4.69
N THR A 41 -17.88 8.11 3.47
CA THR A 41 -18.83 8.09 2.36
C THR A 41 -18.92 6.69 1.74
N HIS A 42 -20.02 6.39 1.04
CA HIS A 42 -20.15 5.14 0.29
C HIS A 42 -19.11 5.00 -0.85
N LYS A 43 -18.45 6.10 -1.22
CA LYS A 43 -17.38 6.12 -2.23
C LYS A 43 -16.02 5.76 -1.64
N ASP A 44 -15.88 5.77 -0.31
CA ASP A 44 -14.63 5.42 0.34
C ASP A 44 -14.30 3.95 0.07
N LYS A 45 -13.00 3.66 -0.05
CA LYS A 45 -12.50 2.30 -0.31
C LYS A 45 -11.42 1.94 0.69
N VAL A 46 -11.43 0.69 1.13
CA VAL A 46 -10.41 0.14 2.03
C VAL A 46 -9.65 -0.94 1.27
N PHE A 47 -8.32 -0.86 1.30
CA PHE A 47 -7.41 -1.83 0.70
C PHE A 47 -6.56 -2.42 1.80
N THR A 48 -6.53 -3.74 1.92
CA THR A 48 -5.58 -4.43 2.78
C THR A 48 -4.37 -4.80 1.95
N VAL A 49 -3.21 -4.24 2.31
CA VAL A 49 -1.93 -4.50 1.66
C VAL A 49 -1.11 -5.39 2.56
N GLN A 50 -0.59 -6.47 1.99
CA GLN A 50 0.24 -7.44 2.68
C GLN A 50 1.57 -7.59 1.94
N CYS A 51 2.67 -7.44 2.66
CA CYS A 51 4.03 -7.48 2.13
C CYS A 51 4.87 -8.45 2.96
N PHE A 52 5.34 -9.53 2.32
CA PHE A 52 6.25 -10.48 2.95
C PHE A 52 7.71 -10.20 2.55
N TYR A 53 8.58 -10.04 3.54
CA TYR A 53 10.02 -9.84 3.38
C TYR A 53 10.76 -11.10 3.88
N PRO A 54 11.23 -11.97 2.97
CA PRO A 54 11.98 -13.16 3.37
C PRO A 54 13.34 -12.78 3.98
N GLU A 55 13.78 -13.53 5.00
CA GLU A 55 15.08 -13.31 5.64
C GLU A 55 16.25 -13.59 4.68
N LYS A 56 16.10 -14.59 3.81
CA LYS A 56 17.02 -14.84 2.69
C LYS A 56 16.45 -14.14 1.47
N ALA A 57 17.10 -13.05 1.04
CA ALA A 57 16.68 -12.28 -0.12
C ALA A 57 16.63 -13.18 -1.37
N SER A 58 15.42 -13.50 -1.83
CA SER A 58 15.21 -13.88 -3.23
C SER A 58 15.71 -12.71 -4.07
N LYS A 59 16.65 -12.96 -4.99
CA LYS A 59 17.19 -11.92 -5.89
C LYS A 59 16.00 -11.18 -6.50
N VAL A 60 15.81 -9.90 -6.14
CA VAL A 60 14.71 -9.09 -6.67
C VAL A 60 14.73 -9.23 -8.20
N PRO A 61 13.62 -9.68 -8.83
CA PRO A 61 13.57 -9.80 -10.27
C PRO A 61 13.97 -8.47 -10.89
N LYS A 62 14.98 -8.47 -11.78
CA LYS A 62 15.54 -7.23 -12.38
C LYS A 62 14.47 -6.33 -13.03
N LYS A 63 13.32 -6.89 -13.39
CA LYS A 63 12.15 -6.17 -13.91
C LYS A 63 11.51 -5.19 -12.91
N LEU A 64 11.65 -5.41 -11.60
CA LEU A 64 11.10 -4.52 -10.55
C LEU A 64 12.06 -3.39 -10.14
N LEU A 65 13.33 -3.42 -10.58
CA LEU A 65 14.28 -2.32 -10.34
C LEU A 65 13.91 -1.06 -11.14
N ASN A 66 13.23 -1.23 -12.27
CA ASN A 66 12.88 -0.15 -13.18
C ASN A 66 11.38 0.21 -13.08
N ASN A 67 10.89 0.51 -11.87
CA ASN A 67 9.56 1.10 -11.71
C ASN A 67 9.61 2.60 -12.05
N SER A 68 9.76 2.93 -13.33
CA SER A 68 9.63 4.30 -13.85
C SER A 68 8.24 4.91 -13.62
N VAL A 69 7.27 4.10 -13.20
CA VAL A 69 5.87 4.50 -12.91
C VAL A 69 5.74 5.34 -11.63
N ALA A 70 6.68 5.25 -10.69
CA ALA A 70 6.61 6.02 -9.44
C ALA A 70 7.14 7.48 -9.57
N ILE A 71 7.77 7.83 -10.69
CA ILE A 71 8.28 9.17 -10.99
C ILE A 71 7.69 9.63 -12.33
N SER A 72 6.37 9.77 -12.40
CA SER A 72 5.73 10.52 -13.49
C SER A 72 5.02 11.72 -12.89
N ASP A 73 5.81 12.69 -12.44
CA ASP A 73 5.35 14.06 -12.30
C ASP A 73 5.47 14.70 -13.70
N ARG A 74 4.35 14.70 -14.42
CA ARG A 74 4.16 15.44 -15.68
C ARG A 74 2.82 16.15 -15.61
#